data_AF-A0A2R7RY09-F1
#
_entry.id   AF-A0A2R7RY09-F1
#
_cell.length_a   1.000
_cell.length_b   1.000
_cell.length_c   1.000
_cell.angle_alpha   90.00
_cell.angle_beta   90.00
_cell.angle_gamma   90.00
#
_symmetry.space_group_name_H-M   'P 1'
#
loop_
_entity.id
_entity.type
_entity.pdbx_description
1 polymer ?
#
loop_
_entity_poly.entity_id
_entity_poly.type
_entity_poly.pdbx_seq_one_letter_code
_entity_poly.pdbx_strand_id
1 'polypeptide(L)'
;MKLNPCFAALATALLLTTAPLAHAVPGPGVSWQAAAADADIERAFSQAKAEKKPVLLYWGAKWCPPCNQLKATLFNRADFIEQSKAFVAVGIDGDAPGAQKLGARFKVRGYPTMILFNPNGSEITRLPGEADAAQVMKVLQLGLSSGRPVKAVLADAKAGKKLGANEWRLLGFYGWEIDEQQLLPVAERAATLAQLAKASEGADAETTTRLWLKSIGAMAEGKPADAAQLPRLRAVLADGPQARAQMDVLTNEAPDLVKALAPQAGEARQTLVAEFDTALKRLNEDATLSRADRLNALQGRIDLARLDSPKDEPHPKGLPAALLTDAREQASRANREITDGYERQAVVTQAAHLLGRAGLWKESDELLKSALARSHSPYYLMSQLGGNAKKQGKKADALRWYEEAFIKSEGPATRLQWGSGYLAALVELAPEDTARIEKAAAQLFAEAEKDPGAFYERSERSLKRVATLLAGWGQSPTQAAAVGRLKTQLDGVCGKLDASDTKAKAACQGLIKKG
;
A
#
# COMPACT_ATOMS: atom_id res chain seq x y z
N MET A 1 9.68 -80.81 47.48
CA MET A 1 10.01 -79.72 48.44
C MET A 1 9.54 -78.41 47.83
N LYS A 2 8.54 -77.79 48.46
CA LYS A 2 8.01 -76.47 48.09
C LYS A 2 8.99 -75.39 48.54
N LEU A 3 9.37 -74.47 47.66
CA LEU A 3 9.95 -73.16 48.01
C LEU A 3 9.67 -72.19 46.85
N ASN A 4 8.87 -71.16 47.14
CA ASN A 4 8.71 -69.95 46.33
C ASN A 4 10.05 -69.25 46.14
N PRO A 5 10.16 -68.41 45.09
CA PRO A 5 10.57 -67.04 45.37
C PRO A 5 9.69 -65.98 44.69
N CYS A 6 9.68 -64.83 45.35
CA CYS A 6 8.94 -63.61 45.10
C CYS A 6 9.13 -63.02 43.69
N PHE A 7 8.03 -62.56 43.10
CA PHE A 7 8.06 -61.59 42.01
C PHE A 7 8.36 -60.20 42.57
N ALA A 8 9.51 -59.63 42.21
CA ALA A 8 9.79 -58.21 42.37
C ALA A 8 9.40 -57.50 41.05
N ALA A 9 8.37 -56.66 41.11
CA ALA A 9 7.98 -55.79 40.01
C ALA A 9 8.97 -54.61 39.90
N LEU A 10 9.79 -54.58 38.85
CA LEU A 10 10.53 -53.38 38.46
C LEU A 10 9.57 -52.41 37.76
N ALA A 11 9.28 -51.28 38.41
CA ALA A 11 8.64 -50.13 37.79
C ALA A 11 9.69 -49.34 36.99
N THR A 12 9.65 -49.45 35.67
CA THR A 12 10.47 -48.63 34.76
C THR A 12 9.88 -47.23 34.68
N ALA A 13 10.50 -46.27 35.38
CA ALA A 13 10.15 -44.85 35.27
C ALA A 13 10.58 -44.31 33.89
N LEU A 14 9.62 -44.05 33.02
CA LEU A 14 9.82 -43.33 31.76
C LEU A 14 10.06 -41.85 32.08
N LEU A 15 11.32 -41.42 32.09
CA LEU A 15 11.68 -40.00 32.12
C LEU A 15 11.38 -39.39 30.74
N LEU A 16 10.22 -38.75 30.63
CA LEU A 16 9.90 -37.82 29.54
C LEU A 16 10.84 -36.61 29.65
N THR A 17 11.94 -36.62 28.91
CA THR A 17 12.76 -35.44 28.70
C THR A 17 12.00 -34.49 27.79
N THR A 18 11.37 -33.48 28.38
CA THR A 18 10.85 -32.32 27.66
C THR A 18 12.05 -31.57 27.09
N ALA A 19 12.38 -31.83 25.82
CA ALA A 19 13.29 -30.97 25.08
C ALA A 19 12.67 -29.55 25.05
N PRO A 20 13.36 -28.52 25.55
CA PRO A 20 12.86 -27.16 25.43
C PRO A 20 12.76 -26.84 23.94
N LEU A 21 11.57 -26.43 23.50
CA LEU A 21 11.39 -25.76 22.22
C LEU A 21 12.42 -24.62 22.18
N ALA A 22 13.44 -24.78 21.34
CA ALA A 22 14.40 -23.74 21.06
C ALA A 22 13.62 -22.56 20.51
N HIS A 23 13.37 -21.58 21.38
CA HIS A 23 12.95 -20.26 20.94
C HIS A 23 14.10 -19.77 20.07
N ALA A 24 13.86 -19.68 18.76
CA ALA A 24 14.80 -19.05 17.85
C ALA A 24 15.13 -17.68 18.44
N VAL A 25 16.37 -17.52 18.92
CA VAL A 25 16.92 -16.22 19.27
C VAL A 25 16.75 -15.35 18.03
N PRO A 26 16.16 -14.13 18.12
CA PRO A 26 16.05 -13.27 16.96
C PRO A 26 17.47 -13.02 16.43
N GLY A 27 17.79 -13.59 15.27
CA GLY A 27 18.99 -13.22 14.54
C GLY A 27 18.95 -11.72 14.22
N PRO A 28 20.10 -11.10 13.91
CA PRO A 28 20.11 -9.71 13.47
C PRO A 28 19.19 -9.55 12.26
N GLY A 29 18.24 -8.62 12.34
CA GLY A 29 17.37 -8.28 11.21
C GLY A 29 18.16 -7.69 10.03
N VAL A 30 17.45 -7.34 8.96
CA VAL A 30 18.06 -6.70 7.78
C VAL A 30 18.80 -5.42 8.20
N SER A 31 20.06 -5.30 7.77
CA SER A 31 20.92 -4.15 8.06
C SER A 31 20.62 -2.98 7.11
N TRP A 32 19.49 -2.31 7.33
CA TRP A 32 19.07 -1.16 6.53
C TRP A 32 19.96 0.06 6.76
N GLN A 33 20.55 0.59 5.70
CA GLN A 33 21.20 1.90 5.72
C GLN A 33 20.14 2.99 5.53
N ALA A 34 19.95 3.83 6.54
CA ALA A 34 19.02 4.95 6.43
C ALA A 34 19.55 6.00 5.42
N ALA A 35 18.66 6.47 4.54
CA ALA A 35 18.94 7.56 3.61
C ALA A 35 17.83 8.60 3.65
N ALA A 36 18.21 9.89 3.69
CA ALA A 36 17.28 11.02 3.63
C ALA A 36 17.70 12.10 2.63
N ALA A 37 18.95 12.07 2.15
CA ALA A 37 19.49 13.00 1.16
C ALA A 37 20.32 12.29 0.08
N ASP A 38 20.59 12.99 -1.03
CA ASP A 38 21.39 12.47 -2.15
C ASP A 38 22.77 11.98 -1.71
N ALA A 39 23.41 12.66 -0.75
CA ALA A 39 24.69 12.25 -0.23
C ALA A 39 24.65 10.84 0.41
N ASP A 40 23.54 10.45 1.03
CA ASP A 40 23.38 9.11 1.61
C ASP A 40 23.25 8.05 0.52
N ILE A 41 22.50 8.39 -0.53
CA ILE A 41 22.34 7.56 -1.72
C ILE A 41 23.68 7.37 -2.42
N GLU A 42 24.44 8.44 -2.66
CA GLU A 42 25.75 8.34 -3.33
C GLU A 42 26.73 7.47 -2.55
N ARG A 43 26.71 7.54 -1.21
CA ARG A 43 27.53 6.66 -0.36
C ARG A 43 27.13 5.20 -0.53
N ALA A 44 25.83 4.89 -0.46
CA ALA A 44 25.34 3.52 -0.60
C ALA A 44 25.63 2.94 -2.00
N PHE A 45 25.43 3.72 -3.07
CA PHE A 45 25.72 3.29 -4.44
C PHE A 45 27.23 3.16 -4.70
N SER A 46 28.05 4.03 -4.11
CA SER A 46 29.51 3.90 -4.17
C SER A 46 30.01 2.63 -3.46
N GLN A 47 29.45 2.34 -2.29
CA GLN A 47 29.71 1.08 -1.57
C GLN A 47 29.30 -0.12 -2.43
N ALA A 48 28.08 -0.11 -2.97
CA ALA A 48 27.56 -1.18 -3.82
C ALA A 48 28.46 -1.46 -5.03
N LYS A 49 28.94 -0.40 -5.70
CA LYS A 49 29.91 -0.50 -6.79
C LYS A 49 31.24 -1.10 -6.35
N ALA A 50 31.79 -0.67 -5.21
CA ALA A 50 33.04 -1.18 -4.67
C ALA A 50 32.96 -2.66 -4.26
N GLU A 51 31.84 -3.05 -3.65
CA GLU A 51 31.58 -4.43 -3.23
C GLU A 51 31.04 -5.33 -4.35
N LYS A 52 30.76 -4.76 -5.54
CA LYS A 52 30.08 -5.43 -6.66
C LYS A 52 28.73 -6.04 -6.26
N LYS A 53 28.03 -5.40 -5.33
CA LYS A 53 26.72 -5.82 -4.84
C LYS A 53 25.59 -4.98 -5.45
N PRO A 54 24.43 -5.56 -5.76
CA PRO A 54 23.20 -4.82 -6.05
C PRO A 54 22.80 -3.91 -4.88
N VAL A 55 21.93 -2.93 -5.15
CA VAL A 55 21.26 -2.12 -4.11
C VAL A 55 19.79 -2.49 -4.07
N LEU A 56 19.26 -2.88 -2.91
CA LEU A 56 17.82 -2.91 -2.68
C LEU A 56 17.41 -1.65 -1.95
N LEU A 57 16.75 -0.75 -2.66
CA LEU A 57 16.18 0.48 -2.11
C LEU A 57 14.74 0.24 -1.70
N TYR A 58 14.41 0.52 -0.44
CA TYR A 58 13.07 0.48 0.10
C TYR A 58 12.64 1.90 0.50
N TRP A 59 11.58 2.38 -0.14
CA TRP A 59 10.92 3.65 0.14
C TRP A 59 9.61 3.37 0.89
N GLY A 60 9.51 3.84 2.13
CA GLY A 60 8.37 3.57 3.01
C GLY A 60 8.08 4.72 3.96
N ALA A 61 7.18 4.49 4.91
CA ALA A 61 6.90 5.41 6.00
C ALA A 61 6.47 4.62 7.24
N LYS A 62 6.74 5.15 8.44
CA LYS A 62 6.47 4.45 9.70
C LYS A 62 4.99 4.13 9.90
N TRP A 63 4.09 5.07 9.59
CA TRP A 63 2.64 4.92 9.76
C TRP A 63 1.97 4.03 8.70
N CYS A 64 2.63 3.80 7.57
CA CYS A 64 2.01 3.25 6.37
C CYS A 64 1.61 1.77 6.55
N PRO A 65 0.32 1.41 6.45
CA PRO A 65 -0.15 0.04 6.64
C PRO A 65 0.53 -1.01 5.75
N PRO A 66 0.60 -0.88 4.40
CA PRO A 66 1.28 -1.87 3.57
C PRO A 66 2.80 -1.94 3.81
N CYS A 67 3.45 -0.83 4.21
CA CYS A 67 4.85 -0.87 4.67
C CYS A 67 5.02 -1.75 5.91
N ASN A 68 4.10 -1.64 6.86
CA ASN A 68 4.14 -2.44 8.09
C ASN A 68 3.77 -3.91 7.82
N GLN A 69 2.93 -4.18 6.83
CA GLN A 69 2.71 -5.54 6.34
C GLN A 69 4.02 -6.15 5.80
N LEU A 70 4.77 -5.44 4.96
CA LEU A 70 6.08 -5.93 4.48
C LEU A 70 7.07 -6.21 5.61
N LYS A 71 7.12 -5.35 6.64
CA LYS A 71 7.96 -5.58 7.81
C LYS A 71 7.56 -6.82 8.60
N ALA A 72 6.26 -7.06 8.71
CA ALA A 72 5.71 -8.20 9.47
C ALA A 72 5.72 -9.53 8.69
N THR A 73 5.85 -9.50 7.36
CA THR A 73 5.66 -10.69 6.52
C THR A 73 6.81 -11.01 5.57
N LEU A 74 7.66 -10.03 5.25
CA LEU A 74 8.79 -10.19 4.32
C LEU A 74 10.13 -9.91 5.01
N PHE A 75 10.32 -8.72 5.58
CA PHE A 75 11.63 -8.29 6.09
C PHE A 75 12.07 -9.01 7.37
N ASN A 76 11.15 -9.64 8.08
CA ASN A 76 11.42 -10.45 9.27
C ASN A 76 11.68 -11.93 8.95
N ARG A 77 11.54 -12.36 7.68
CA ARG A 77 11.77 -13.75 7.30
C ARG A 77 13.26 -14.07 7.31
N ALA A 78 13.60 -15.28 7.80
CA ALA A 78 14.98 -15.74 7.85
C ALA A 78 15.64 -15.82 6.45
N ASP A 79 14.89 -16.23 5.43
CA ASP A 79 15.38 -16.30 4.05
C ASP A 79 15.61 -14.91 3.43
N PHE A 80 14.76 -13.92 3.72
CA PHE A 80 15.00 -12.53 3.32
C PHE A 80 16.21 -11.94 4.02
N ILE A 81 16.35 -12.16 5.33
CA ILE A 81 17.50 -11.70 6.13
C ILE A 81 18.80 -12.30 5.58
N GLU A 82 18.82 -13.59 5.27
CA GLU A 82 20.00 -14.23 4.66
C GLU A 82 20.30 -13.65 3.28
N GLN A 83 19.29 -13.56 2.41
CA GLN A 83 19.44 -12.97 1.07
C GLN A 83 19.92 -11.51 1.12
N SER A 84 19.59 -10.77 2.19
CA SER A 84 19.99 -9.38 2.37
C SER A 84 21.50 -9.16 2.46
N LYS A 85 22.28 -10.20 2.75
CA LYS A 85 23.75 -10.14 2.72
C LYS A 85 24.31 -10.00 1.30
N ALA A 86 23.53 -10.35 0.28
CA ALA A 86 23.93 -10.30 -1.12
C ALA A 86 23.75 -8.92 -1.77
N PHE A 87 23.16 -7.94 -1.07
CA PHE A 87 22.93 -6.59 -1.58
C PHE A 87 23.17 -5.52 -0.51
N VAL A 88 23.34 -4.27 -0.93
CA VAL A 88 23.31 -3.10 -0.05
C VAL A 88 21.84 -2.73 0.18
N ALA A 89 21.34 -2.90 1.41
CA ALA A 89 19.97 -2.56 1.77
C ALA A 89 19.86 -1.08 2.17
N VAL A 90 19.10 -0.29 1.42
CA VAL A 90 18.91 1.16 1.65
C VAL A 90 17.45 1.41 2.01
N GLY A 91 17.21 2.02 3.17
CA GLY A 91 15.88 2.39 3.63
C GLY A 91 15.68 3.90 3.61
N ILE A 92 14.66 4.37 2.89
CA ILE A 92 14.23 5.77 2.89
C ILE A 92 12.88 5.86 3.61
N ASP A 93 12.86 6.58 4.73
CA ASP A 93 11.62 7.05 5.33
C ASP A 93 11.18 8.29 4.55
N GLY A 94 10.12 8.18 3.75
CA GLY A 94 9.57 9.28 2.97
C GLY A 94 8.95 10.39 3.84
N ASP A 95 8.94 10.24 5.16
CA ASP A 95 8.64 11.28 6.13
C ASP A 95 9.86 11.91 6.80
N ALA A 96 11.08 11.49 6.45
CA ALA A 96 12.28 12.20 6.89
C ALA A 96 12.38 13.57 6.20
N PRO A 97 12.94 14.61 6.87
CA PRO A 97 13.18 15.91 6.28
C PRO A 97 13.95 15.81 4.96
N GLY A 98 13.48 16.48 3.90
CA GLY A 98 14.09 16.44 2.58
C GLY A 98 13.83 15.18 1.74
N ALA A 99 13.33 14.08 2.33
CA ALA A 99 13.20 12.79 1.63
C ALA A 99 12.34 12.87 0.36
N GLN A 100 11.34 13.75 0.32
CA GLN A 100 10.50 13.94 -0.87
C GLN A 100 11.29 14.33 -2.13
N LYS A 101 12.49 14.91 -2.01
CA LYS A 101 13.41 15.12 -3.14
C LYS A 101 13.89 13.80 -3.74
N LEU A 102 14.23 12.83 -2.90
CA LEU A 102 14.57 11.47 -3.33
C LEU A 102 13.38 10.77 -4.00
N GLY A 103 12.15 11.09 -3.56
CA GLY A 103 10.93 10.64 -4.24
C GLY A 103 10.90 11.03 -5.72
N ALA A 104 11.25 12.29 -6.03
CA ALA A 104 11.32 12.78 -7.40
C ALA A 104 12.50 12.16 -8.19
N ARG A 105 13.64 11.92 -7.53
CA ARG A 105 14.82 11.28 -8.13
C ARG A 105 14.52 9.85 -8.59
N PHE A 106 13.92 9.04 -7.71
CA PHE A 106 13.64 7.63 -7.97
C PHE A 106 12.28 7.38 -8.63
N LYS A 107 11.51 8.44 -8.94
CA LYS A 107 10.15 8.34 -9.47
C LYS A 107 9.29 7.44 -8.60
N VAL A 108 9.21 7.78 -7.32
CA VAL A 108 8.38 7.09 -6.34
C VAL A 108 7.41 8.07 -5.70
N ARG A 109 6.12 7.72 -5.73
CA ARG A 109 5.05 8.53 -5.10
C ARG A 109 4.23 7.76 -4.09
N GLY A 110 4.17 6.44 -4.23
CA GLY A 110 3.45 5.51 -3.37
C GLY A 110 4.37 4.78 -2.40
N TYR A 111 3.78 4.35 -1.29
CA TYR A 111 4.42 3.50 -0.30
C TYR A 111 3.71 2.14 -0.25
N PRO A 112 4.44 1.04 -0.01
CA PRO A 112 5.89 0.90 -0.14
C PRO A 112 6.32 0.90 -1.61
N THR A 113 7.57 1.28 -1.88
CA THR A 113 8.23 0.98 -3.17
C THR A 113 9.55 0.29 -2.89
N MET A 114 9.80 -0.86 -3.52
CA MET A 114 11.05 -1.60 -3.45
C MET A 114 11.68 -1.67 -4.83
N ILE A 115 12.90 -1.16 -4.97
CA ILE A 115 13.62 -1.09 -6.25
C ILE A 115 14.95 -1.80 -6.11
N LEU A 116 15.21 -2.75 -7.01
CA LEU A 116 16.50 -3.40 -7.11
C LEU A 116 17.33 -2.73 -8.20
N PHE A 117 18.54 -2.28 -7.85
CA PHE A 117 19.52 -1.73 -8.78
C PHE A 117 20.71 -2.68 -8.91
N ASN A 118 21.33 -2.71 -10.10
CA ASN A 118 22.61 -3.38 -10.27
C ASN A 118 23.75 -2.56 -9.59
N PRO A 119 24.97 -3.13 -9.45
CA PRO A 119 26.10 -2.42 -8.82
C PRO A 119 26.51 -1.11 -9.52
N ASN A 120 26.10 -0.92 -10.77
CA ASN A 120 26.36 0.31 -11.55
C ASN A 120 25.23 1.35 -11.41
N GLY A 121 24.21 1.07 -10.62
CA GLY A 121 23.07 1.96 -10.35
C GLY A 121 21.96 1.94 -11.40
N SER A 122 21.94 0.98 -12.34
CA SER A 122 20.79 0.82 -13.24
C SER A 122 19.68 0.03 -12.58
N GLU A 123 18.43 0.50 -12.69
CA GLU A 123 17.24 -0.19 -12.17
C GLU A 123 17.04 -1.54 -12.87
N ILE A 124 17.09 -2.62 -12.10
CA ILE A 124 16.83 -3.99 -12.56
C ILE A 124 15.31 -4.21 -12.61
N THR A 125 14.62 -3.98 -11.49
CA THR A 125 13.19 -4.21 -11.36
C THR A 125 12.61 -3.48 -10.15
N ARG A 126 11.29 -3.31 -10.12
CA ARG A 126 10.49 -2.91 -8.95
C ARG A 126 9.75 -4.13 -8.45
N LEU A 127 9.93 -4.45 -7.16
CA LEU A 127 9.33 -5.63 -6.55
C LEU A 127 7.84 -5.39 -6.23
N PRO A 128 6.97 -6.39 -6.42
CA PRO A 128 5.53 -6.27 -6.18
C PRO A 128 5.22 -6.44 -4.69
N GLY A 129 5.19 -5.35 -3.93
CA GLY A 129 4.99 -5.40 -2.47
C GLY A 129 3.64 -5.97 -2.00
N GLU A 130 2.66 -6.10 -2.90
CA GLU A 130 1.33 -6.66 -2.63
C GLU A 130 1.27 -8.18 -2.88
N ALA A 131 2.23 -8.74 -3.59
CA ALA A 131 2.29 -10.18 -3.84
C ALA A 131 2.73 -10.95 -2.58
N ASP A 132 2.44 -12.25 -2.56
CA ASP A 132 2.88 -13.14 -1.48
C ASP A 132 4.41 -13.08 -1.30
N ALA A 133 4.87 -13.11 -0.05
CA ALA A 133 6.29 -12.99 0.28
C ALA A 133 7.17 -14.00 -0.48
N ALA A 134 6.69 -15.22 -0.74
CA ALA A 134 7.44 -16.20 -1.52
C ALA A 134 7.59 -15.79 -3.00
N GLN A 135 6.57 -15.16 -3.59
CA GLN A 135 6.63 -14.63 -4.95
C GLN A 135 7.60 -13.44 -5.02
N VAL A 136 7.56 -12.54 -4.02
CA VAL A 136 8.50 -11.42 -3.93
C VAL A 136 9.95 -11.91 -3.81
N MET A 137 10.20 -12.91 -2.96
CA MET A 137 11.52 -13.54 -2.81
C MET A 137 12.03 -14.12 -4.13
N LYS A 138 11.16 -14.79 -4.89
CA LYS A 138 11.52 -15.33 -6.21
C LYS A 138 11.91 -14.22 -7.19
N VAL A 139 11.15 -13.12 -7.25
CA VAL A 139 11.47 -11.98 -8.13
C VAL A 139 12.79 -11.31 -7.71
N LEU A 140 13.03 -11.17 -6.41
CA LEU A 140 14.30 -10.66 -5.87
C LEU A 140 15.47 -11.54 -6.30
N GLN A 141 15.37 -12.87 -6.15
CA GLN A 141 16.40 -13.82 -6.58
C GLN A 141 16.67 -13.78 -8.09
N LEU A 142 15.62 -13.65 -8.91
CA LEU A 142 15.76 -13.44 -10.35
C LEU A 142 16.52 -12.16 -10.69
N GLY A 143 16.24 -11.06 -9.96
CA GLY A 143 16.99 -9.82 -10.11
C GLY A 143 18.45 -9.94 -9.71
N LEU A 144 18.76 -10.63 -8.61
CA LEU A 144 20.11 -10.79 -8.08
C LEU A 144 20.99 -11.72 -8.94
N SER A 145 20.41 -12.70 -9.62
CA SER A 145 21.13 -13.74 -10.40
C SER A 145 21.58 -13.29 -11.81
N SER A 146 21.81 -11.98 -12.03
CA SER A 146 22.08 -11.32 -13.34
C SER A 146 20.84 -10.81 -14.08
N GLY A 147 19.88 -10.24 -13.34
CA GLY A 147 18.72 -9.59 -13.95
C GLY A 147 19.11 -8.45 -14.89
N ARG A 148 18.70 -8.56 -16.16
CA ARG A 148 18.74 -7.43 -17.10
C ARG A 148 17.78 -6.34 -16.62
N PRO A 149 18.07 -5.05 -16.87
CA PRO A 149 17.11 -3.97 -16.63
C PRO A 149 15.76 -4.29 -17.27
N VAL A 150 14.68 -4.23 -16.50
CA VAL A 150 13.31 -4.50 -16.96
C VAL A 150 12.94 -3.65 -18.17
N LYS A 151 13.49 -2.44 -18.30
CA LYS A 151 13.34 -1.58 -19.48
C LYS A 151 13.82 -2.27 -20.77
N ALA A 152 14.96 -2.96 -20.70
CA ALA A 152 15.51 -3.70 -21.84
C ALA A 152 14.70 -4.96 -22.12
N VAL A 153 14.27 -5.67 -21.07
CA VAL A 153 13.41 -6.86 -21.20
C VAL A 153 12.06 -6.50 -21.85
N LEU A 154 11.45 -5.39 -21.43
CA LEU A 154 10.22 -4.87 -22.02
C LEU A 154 10.40 -4.47 -23.48
N ALA A 155 11.51 -3.80 -23.82
CA ALA A 155 11.81 -3.41 -25.19
C ALA A 155 11.94 -4.65 -26.10
N ASP A 156 12.63 -5.68 -25.64
CA ASP A 156 12.77 -6.94 -26.37
C ASP A 156 11.43 -7.68 -26.52
N ALA A 157 10.61 -7.71 -25.47
CA ALA A 157 9.25 -8.28 -25.53
C ALA A 157 8.38 -7.56 -26.57
N LYS A 158 8.38 -6.21 -26.57
CA LYS A 158 7.61 -5.39 -27.51
C LYS A 158 8.13 -5.53 -28.96
N ALA A 159 9.42 -5.83 -29.12
CA ALA A 159 10.04 -6.12 -30.41
C ALA A 159 9.84 -7.58 -30.88
N GLY A 160 9.12 -8.41 -30.13
CA GLY A 160 8.87 -9.81 -30.48
C GLY A 160 10.09 -10.72 -30.37
N LYS A 161 11.14 -10.30 -29.64
CA LYS A 161 12.30 -11.15 -29.39
C LYS A 161 11.95 -12.26 -28.41
N LYS A 162 12.62 -13.39 -28.55
CA LYS A 162 12.46 -14.53 -27.64
C LYS A 162 12.99 -14.18 -26.26
N LEU A 163 12.14 -14.28 -25.24
CA LEU A 163 12.50 -14.13 -23.83
C LEU A 163 12.44 -15.49 -23.11
N GLY A 164 13.26 -15.63 -22.08
CA GLY A 164 13.21 -16.78 -21.17
C GLY A 164 12.07 -16.67 -20.14
N ALA A 165 11.72 -17.79 -19.50
CA ALA A 165 10.67 -17.82 -18.47
C ALA A 165 10.92 -16.85 -17.31
N ASN A 166 12.18 -16.66 -16.91
CA ASN A 166 12.55 -15.71 -15.84
C ASN A 166 12.37 -14.25 -16.27
N GLU A 167 12.64 -13.91 -17.52
CA GLU A 167 12.43 -12.57 -18.07
C GLU A 167 10.93 -12.24 -18.16
N TRP A 168 10.12 -13.21 -18.61
CA TRP A 168 8.68 -13.10 -18.57
C TRP A 168 8.18 -12.92 -17.13
N ARG A 169 8.70 -13.69 -16.18
CA ARG A 169 8.33 -13.56 -14.76
C ARG A 169 8.66 -12.17 -14.21
N LEU A 170 9.81 -11.61 -14.57
CA LEU A 170 10.15 -10.23 -14.20
C LEU A 170 9.12 -9.23 -14.73
N LEU A 171 8.63 -9.39 -15.97
CA LEU A 171 7.57 -8.53 -16.52
C LEU A 171 6.21 -8.76 -15.83
N GLY A 172 5.84 -10.01 -15.56
CA GLY A 172 4.56 -10.34 -14.92
C GLY A 172 4.45 -9.83 -13.47
N PHE A 173 5.58 -9.78 -12.77
CA PHE A 173 5.66 -9.35 -11.37
C PHE A 173 6.27 -7.95 -11.21
N TYR A 174 6.54 -7.23 -12.30
CA TYR A 174 6.99 -5.84 -12.20
C TYR A 174 5.91 -5.01 -11.50
N GLY A 175 6.32 -4.09 -10.62
CA GLY A 175 5.42 -3.16 -9.96
C GLY A 175 4.86 -2.09 -10.92
N TRP A 176 4.00 -2.49 -11.84
CA TRP A 176 3.39 -1.61 -12.85
C TRP A 176 2.59 -0.46 -12.23
N GLU A 177 1.99 -0.71 -11.07
CA GLU A 177 1.19 0.24 -10.30
C GLU A 177 2.07 1.35 -9.69
N ILE A 178 3.31 1.01 -9.37
CA ILE A 178 4.31 1.89 -8.75
C ILE A 178 5.40 2.34 -9.72
N ASP A 179 5.28 2.05 -11.04
CA ASP A 179 6.23 2.44 -12.08
C ASP A 179 6.36 3.97 -12.24
N GLU A 180 5.32 4.72 -11.88
CA GLU A 180 5.25 6.18 -12.03
C GLU A 180 5.55 6.68 -13.46
N GLN A 181 5.09 5.92 -14.45
CA GLN A 181 5.21 6.21 -15.89
C GLN A 181 6.66 6.23 -16.41
N GLN A 182 7.56 5.50 -15.75
CA GLN A 182 8.94 5.38 -16.21
C GLN A 182 9.09 4.47 -17.41
N LEU A 183 8.40 3.34 -17.40
CA LEU A 183 8.43 2.40 -18.53
C LEU A 183 7.32 2.70 -19.53
N LEU A 184 6.13 3.06 -19.05
CA LEU A 184 4.94 3.25 -19.90
C LEU A 184 4.02 4.34 -19.33
N PRO A 185 3.45 5.22 -20.17
CA PRO A 185 2.33 6.07 -19.77
C PRO A 185 1.18 5.24 -19.18
N VAL A 186 0.46 5.76 -18.17
CA VAL A 186 -0.66 5.03 -17.53
C VAL A 186 -1.70 4.60 -18.56
N ALA A 187 -2.00 5.46 -19.53
CA ALA A 187 -2.98 5.20 -20.58
C ALA A 187 -2.61 4.02 -21.51
N GLU A 188 -1.33 3.68 -21.63
CA GLU A 188 -0.83 2.59 -22.49
C GLU A 188 -0.69 1.25 -21.73
N ARG A 189 -0.83 1.28 -20.40
CA ARG A 189 -0.53 0.13 -19.52
C ARG A 189 -1.39 -1.08 -19.84
N ALA A 190 -2.71 -0.93 -19.87
CA ALA A 190 -3.64 -2.04 -20.13
C ALA A 190 -3.35 -2.74 -21.46
N ALA A 191 -3.22 -1.96 -22.54
CA ALA A 191 -2.95 -2.49 -23.88
C ALA A 191 -1.57 -3.20 -23.94
N THR A 192 -0.55 -2.62 -23.31
CA THR A 192 0.78 -3.24 -23.29
C THR A 192 0.77 -4.54 -22.48
N LEU A 193 0.12 -4.58 -21.32
CA LEU A 193 0.01 -5.80 -20.52
C LEU A 193 -0.74 -6.91 -21.27
N ALA A 194 -1.78 -6.57 -22.04
CA ALA A 194 -2.48 -7.54 -22.89
C ALA A 194 -1.56 -8.08 -24.00
N GLN A 195 -0.76 -7.22 -24.63
CA GLN A 195 0.25 -7.63 -25.61
C GLN A 195 1.29 -8.58 -24.99
N LEU A 196 1.80 -8.25 -23.79
CA LEU A 196 2.76 -9.08 -23.09
C LEU A 196 2.17 -10.43 -22.67
N ALA A 197 0.91 -10.45 -22.22
CA ALA A 197 0.21 -11.68 -21.89
C ALA A 197 0.08 -12.60 -23.11
N LYS A 198 -0.18 -12.04 -24.29
CA LYS A 198 -0.22 -12.82 -25.53
C LYS A 198 1.17 -13.35 -25.91
N ALA A 199 2.20 -12.51 -25.79
CA ALA A 199 3.57 -12.87 -26.13
C ALA A 199 4.21 -13.89 -25.18
N SER A 200 3.72 -13.99 -23.94
CA SER A 200 4.23 -14.95 -22.94
C SER A 200 3.57 -16.33 -23.02
N GLU A 201 2.59 -16.55 -23.90
CA GLU A 201 1.93 -17.85 -24.06
C GLU A 201 2.95 -18.98 -24.28
N GLY A 202 2.82 -20.06 -23.50
CA GLY A 202 3.74 -21.20 -23.55
C GLY A 202 5.07 -21.02 -22.81
N ALA A 203 5.37 -19.83 -22.26
CA ALA A 203 6.58 -19.63 -21.47
C ALA A 203 6.41 -20.02 -19.99
N ASP A 204 5.36 -19.51 -19.35
CA ASP A 204 4.98 -19.79 -17.96
C ASP A 204 3.49 -19.46 -17.76
N ALA A 205 2.70 -20.41 -17.26
CA ALA A 205 1.25 -20.25 -17.14
C ALA A 205 0.86 -19.20 -16.09
N GLU A 206 1.56 -19.19 -14.94
CA GLU A 206 1.32 -18.22 -13.86
C GLU A 206 1.56 -16.79 -14.36
N THR A 207 2.69 -16.56 -15.02
CA THR A 207 3.05 -15.25 -15.58
C THR A 207 2.07 -14.79 -16.66
N THR A 208 1.69 -15.68 -17.57
CA THR A 208 0.74 -15.37 -18.65
C THR A 208 -0.62 -14.98 -18.09
N THR A 209 -1.12 -15.74 -17.11
CA THR A 209 -2.39 -15.41 -16.43
C THR A 209 -2.29 -14.12 -15.65
N ARG A 210 -1.16 -13.86 -14.96
CA ARG A 210 -0.92 -12.62 -14.21
C ARG A 210 -0.94 -11.39 -15.11
N LEU A 211 -0.17 -11.40 -16.21
CA LEU A 211 -0.13 -10.30 -17.17
C LEU A 211 -1.52 -10.02 -17.76
N TRP A 212 -2.27 -11.08 -18.07
CA TRP A 212 -3.62 -10.98 -18.59
C TRP A 212 -4.59 -10.37 -17.57
N LEU A 213 -4.64 -10.87 -16.34
CA LEU A 213 -5.52 -10.31 -15.30
C LEU A 213 -5.18 -8.84 -15.00
N LYS A 214 -3.88 -8.51 -14.86
CA LYS A 214 -3.44 -7.12 -14.69
C LYS A 214 -3.78 -6.24 -15.89
N SER A 215 -3.82 -6.78 -17.11
CA SER A 215 -4.24 -6.01 -18.29
C SER A 215 -5.70 -5.57 -18.20
N ILE A 216 -6.58 -6.43 -17.67
CA ILE A 216 -8.00 -6.12 -17.47
C ILE A 216 -8.17 -5.15 -16.29
N GLY A 217 -7.51 -5.40 -15.15
CA GLY A 217 -7.55 -4.49 -13.99
C GLY A 217 -7.01 -3.09 -14.30
N ALA A 218 -6.01 -2.98 -15.19
CA ALA A 218 -5.47 -1.69 -15.63
C ALA A 218 -6.38 -0.92 -16.61
N MET A 219 -7.51 -1.47 -17.05
CA MET A 219 -8.44 -0.76 -17.93
C MET A 219 -9.08 0.42 -17.20
N ALA A 220 -9.42 1.48 -17.93
CA ALA A 220 -10.17 2.58 -17.34
C ALA A 220 -11.54 2.07 -16.86
N GLU A 221 -11.98 2.55 -15.69
CA GLU A 221 -13.25 2.13 -15.08
C GLU A 221 -14.41 2.21 -16.09
N GLY A 222 -15.21 1.13 -16.14
CA GLY A 222 -16.36 1.03 -17.04
C GLY A 222 -16.04 0.60 -18.49
N LYS A 223 -14.77 0.45 -18.88
CA LYS A 223 -14.43 -0.13 -20.18
C LYS A 223 -14.60 -1.65 -20.16
N PRO A 224 -15.43 -2.24 -21.05
CA PRO A 224 -15.59 -3.68 -21.11
C PRO A 224 -14.36 -4.36 -21.70
N ALA A 225 -14.02 -5.53 -21.16
CA ALA A 225 -13.07 -6.46 -21.77
C ALA A 225 -13.79 -7.36 -22.79
N ASP A 226 -13.01 -8.16 -23.54
CA ASP A 226 -13.56 -9.15 -24.46
C ASP A 226 -14.27 -10.28 -23.70
N ALA A 227 -15.57 -10.42 -23.91
CA ALA A 227 -16.41 -11.42 -23.26
C ALA A 227 -15.96 -12.87 -23.55
N ALA A 228 -15.24 -13.12 -24.65
CA ALA A 228 -14.66 -14.43 -24.95
C ALA A 228 -13.61 -14.88 -23.92
N GLN A 229 -13.12 -13.96 -23.09
CA GLN A 229 -12.15 -14.24 -22.03
C GLN A 229 -12.81 -14.69 -20.71
N LEU A 230 -14.15 -14.57 -20.59
CA LEU A 230 -14.87 -14.96 -19.37
C LEU A 230 -14.67 -16.44 -18.98
N PRO A 231 -14.71 -17.43 -19.89
CA PRO A 231 -14.42 -18.83 -19.54
C PRO A 231 -13.03 -19.02 -18.95
N ARG A 232 -12.03 -18.26 -19.43
CA ARG A 232 -10.66 -18.29 -18.88
C ARG A 232 -10.64 -17.77 -17.45
N LEU A 233 -11.35 -16.69 -17.14
CA LEU A 233 -11.44 -16.18 -15.77
C LEU A 233 -12.10 -17.20 -14.85
N ARG A 234 -13.22 -17.79 -15.29
CA ARG A 234 -13.92 -18.83 -14.53
C ARG A 234 -13.02 -20.03 -14.22
N ALA A 235 -12.19 -20.46 -15.18
CA ALA A 235 -11.23 -21.54 -14.94
C ALA A 235 -10.20 -21.17 -13.85
N VAL A 236 -9.66 -19.94 -13.89
CA VAL A 236 -8.74 -19.44 -12.84
C VAL A 236 -9.43 -19.36 -11.48
N LEU A 237 -10.69 -18.88 -11.44
CA LEU A 237 -11.47 -18.79 -10.21
C LEU A 237 -11.86 -20.17 -9.67
N ALA A 238 -12.09 -21.18 -10.52
CA ALA A 238 -12.44 -22.52 -10.07
C ALA A 238 -11.22 -23.27 -9.48
N ASP A 239 -10.05 -23.08 -10.07
CA ASP A 239 -8.79 -23.71 -9.68
C ASP A 239 -8.16 -23.02 -8.46
N GLY A 240 -8.18 -23.70 -7.31
CA GLY A 240 -7.66 -23.18 -6.03
C GLY A 240 -6.19 -22.77 -6.09
N PRO A 241 -5.26 -23.64 -6.53
CA PRO A 241 -3.86 -23.27 -6.76
C PRO A 241 -3.65 -22.06 -7.68
N GLN A 242 -4.36 -21.97 -8.80
CA GLN A 242 -4.25 -20.81 -9.69
C GLN A 242 -4.78 -19.53 -9.04
N ALA A 243 -5.94 -19.59 -8.40
CA ALA A 243 -6.48 -18.44 -7.66
C ALA A 243 -5.50 -17.97 -6.57
N ARG A 244 -4.86 -18.89 -5.85
CA ARG A 244 -3.85 -18.58 -4.83
C ARG A 244 -2.58 -17.94 -5.40
N ALA A 245 -2.14 -18.38 -6.58
CA ALA A 245 -0.99 -17.79 -7.27
C ALA A 245 -1.27 -16.36 -7.80
N GLN A 246 -2.55 -16.00 -7.97
CA GLN A 246 -3.00 -14.67 -8.42
C GLN A 246 -3.70 -13.87 -7.31
N MET A 247 -3.47 -14.24 -6.04
CA MET A 247 -4.21 -13.71 -4.89
C MET A 247 -4.24 -12.18 -4.85
N ASP A 248 -3.10 -11.52 -5.02
CA ASP A 248 -3.00 -10.05 -4.99
C ASP A 248 -3.87 -9.41 -6.07
N VAL A 249 -3.81 -9.92 -7.31
CA VAL A 249 -4.59 -9.39 -8.43
C VAL A 249 -6.08 -9.66 -8.24
N LEU A 250 -6.46 -10.87 -7.83
CA LEU A 250 -7.86 -11.25 -7.64
C LEU A 250 -8.52 -10.52 -6.46
N THR A 251 -7.77 -10.24 -5.39
CA THR A 251 -8.28 -9.50 -4.23
C THR A 251 -8.37 -8.00 -4.51
N ASN A 252 -7.37 -7.41 -5.17
CA ASN A 252 -7.31 -5.96 -5.41
C ASN A 252 -8.24 -5.52 -6.56
N GLU A 253 -8.42 -6.36 -7.59
CA GLU A 253 -9.11 -5.97 -8.84
C GLU A 253 -10.48 -6.66 -9.01
N ALA A 254 -10.99 -7.38 -7.99
CA ALA A 254 -12.23 -8.16 -8.11
C ALA A 254 -13.42 -7.37 -8.71
N PRO A 255 -13.80 -6.18 -8.19
CA PRO A 255 -14.88 -5.39 -8.76
C PRO A 255 -14.65 -5.00 -10.23
N ASP A 256 -13.41 -4.64 -10.58
CA ASP A 256 -13.05 -4.15 -11.90
C ASP A 256 -13.02 -5.30 -12.92
N LEU A 257 -12.51 -6.48 -12.54
CA LEU A 257 -12.58 -7.70 -13.35
C LEU A 257 -14.02 -8.11 -13.65
N VAL A 258 -14.91 -8.07 -12.64
CA VAL A 258 -16.33 -8.37 -12.84
C VAL A 258 -16.98 -7.34 -13.75
N LYS A 259 -16.78 -6.04 -13.51
CA LYS A 259 -17.37 -4.98 -14.36
C LYS A 259 -16.85 -5.04 -15.80
N ALA A 260 -15.59 -5.40 -16.00
CA ALA A 260 -15.02 -5.51 -17.34
C ALA A 260 -15.58 -6.69 -18.12
N LEU A 261 -15.72 -7.88 -17.51
CA LEU A 261 -16.14 -9.10 -18.21
C LEU A 261 -17.65 -9.40 -18.13
N ALA A 262 -18.36 -8.76 -17.20
CA ALA A 262 -19.82 -8.78 -17.08
C ALA A 262 -20.37 -7.35 -16.88
N PRO A 263 -20.29 -6.48 -17.91
CA PRO A 263 -20.58 -5.03 -17.80
C PRO A 263 -22.05 -4.68 -17.65
N GLN A 264 -22.96 -5.62 -17.88
CA GLN A 264 -24.39 -5.43 -17.64
C GLN A 264 -24.83 -6.10 -16.34
N ALA A 265 -25.70 -5.42 -15.58
CA ALA A 265 -26.34 -6.05 -14.43
C ALA A 265 -27.28 -7.17 -14.90
N GLY A 266 -27.35 -8.27 -14.14
CA GLY A 266 -28.18 -9.43 -14.48
C GLY A 266 -27.56 -10.75 -14.04
N GLU A 267 -28.14 -11.85 -14.50
CA GLU A 267 -27.77 -13.21 -14.10
C GLU A 267 -26.29 -13.52 -14.35
N ALA A 268 -25.77 -13.19 -15.53
CA ALA A 268 -24.36 -13.46 -15.87
C ALA A 268 -23.37 -12.76 -14.91
N ARG A 269 -23.66 -11.51 -14.52
CA ARG A 269 -22.86 -10.79 -13.51
C ARG A 269 -23.00 -11.44 -12.14
N GLN A 270 -24.21 -11.78 -11.73
CA GLN A 270 -24.47 -12.42 -10.42
C GLN A 270 -23.77 -13.78 -10.31
N THR A 271 -23.75 -14.58 -11.38
CA THR A 271 -22.98 -15.83 -11.45
C THR A 271 -21.50 -15.55 -11.26
N LEU A 272 -20.93 -14.58 -11.99
CA LEU A 272 -19.51 -14.26 -11.88
C LEU A 272 -19.14 -13.73 -10.49
N VAL A 273 -20.01 -12.92 -9.88
CA VAL A 273 -19.86 -12.47 -8.48
C VAL A 273 -19.82 -13.65 -7.51
N ALA A 274 -20.68 -14.66 -7.68
CA ALA A 274 -20.68 -15.85 -6.83
C ALA A 274 -19.43 -16.73 -7.02
N GLU A 275 -18.94 -16.85 -8.27
CA GLU A 275 -17.69 -17.55 -8.59
C GLU A 275 -16.48 -16.86 -7.93
N PHE A 276 -16.43 -15.52 -7.99
CA PHE A 276 -15.42 -14.75 -7.26
C PHE A 276 -15.55 -14.88 -5.74
N ASP A 277 -16.76 -14.77 -5.18
CA ASP A 277 -16.97 -14.90 -3.73
C ASP A 277 -16.44 -16.24 -3.22
N THR A 278 -16.68 -17.32 -3.98
CA THR A 278 -16.14 -18.66 -3.68
C THR A 278 -14.61 -18.67 -3.69
N ALA A 279 -13.97 -18.08 -4.70
CA ALA A 279 -12.52 -17.99 -4.78
C ALA A 279 -11.92 -17.15 -3.64
N LEU A 280 -12.48 -15.97 -3.39
CA LEU A 280 -12.05 -15.06 -2.33
C LEU A 280 -12.29 -15.63 -0.93
N LYS A 281 -13.36 -16.41 -0.72
CA LYS A 281 -13.59 -17.12 0.54
C LYS A 281 -12.46 -18.11 0.83
N ARG A 282 -12.04 -18.90 -0.16
CA ARG A 282 -10.88 -19.81 0.00
C ARG A 282 -9.61 -19.05 0.37
N LEU A 283 -9.35 -17.90 -0.24
CA LEU A 283 -8.21 -17.04 0.11
C LEU A 283 -8.34 -16.43 1.51
N ASN A 284 -9.55 -16.05 1.93
CA ASN A 284 -9.80 -15.54 3.28
C ASN A 284 -9.59 -16.63 4.37
N GLU A 285 -9.83 -17.90 4.03
CA GLU A 285 -9.65 -19.05 4.93
C GLU A 285 -8.23 -19.65 4.90
N ASP A 286 -7.42 -19.31 3.90
CA ASP A 286 -6.05 -19.81 3.75
C ASP A 286 -5.11 -19.27 4.84
N ALA A 287 -4.78 -20.13 5.81
CA ALA A 287 -3.90 -19.80 6.93
C ALA A 287 -2.42 -19.59 6.54
N THR A 288 -2.02 -19.89 5.30
CA THR A 288 -0.67 -19.59 4.80
C THR A 288 -0.52 -18.12 4.40
N LEU A 289 -1.63 -17.43 4.15
CA LEU A 289 -1.65 -16.00 3.89
C LEU A 289 -1.55 -15.19 5.19
N SER A 290 -1.00 -13.99 5.08
CA SER A 290 -1.00 -13.07 6.22
C SER A 290 -2.42 -12.70 6.64
N ARG A 291 -2.62 -12.32 7.90
CA ARG A 291 -3.93 -11.84 8.36
C ARG A 291 -4.43 -10.64 7.54
N ALA A 292 -3.53 -9.78 7.08
CA ALA A 292 -3.87 -8.64 6.23
C ALA A 292 -4.40 -9.10 4.86
N ASP A 293 -3.72 -10.02 4.19
CA ASP A 293 -4.14 -10.56 2.88
C ASP A 293 -5.48 -11.30 2.97
N ARG A 294 -5.68 -12.06 4.06
CA ARG A 294 -6.98 -12.69 4.33
C ARG A 294 -8.09 -11.67 4.50
N LEU A 295 -7.84 -10.56 5.20
CA LEU A 295 -8.83 -9.48 5.34
C LEU A 295 -9.03 -8.71 4.04
N ASN A 296 -8.02 -8.60 3.17
CA ASN A 296 -8.18 -8.04 1.82
C ASN A 296 -9.10 -8.92 0.97
N ALA A 297 -8.95 -10.25 1.05
CA ALA A 297 -9.88 -11.17 0.39
C ALA A 297 -11.32 -11.04 0.92
N LEU A 298 -11.49 -10.89 2.24
CA LEU A 298 -12.80 -10.60 2.84
C LEU A 298 -13.36 -9.24 2.39
N GLN A 299 -12.50 -8.23 2.23
CA GLN A 299 -12.91 -6.95 1.69
C GLN A 299 -13.37 -7.08 0.23
N GLY A 300 -12.66 -7.83 -0.61
CA GLY A 300 -13.07 -8.10 -1.99
C GLY A 300 -14.47 -8.73 -2.06
N ARG A 301 -14.80 -9.65 -1.15
CA ARG A 301 -16.16 -10.23 -1.03
C ARG A 301 -17.21 -9.16 -0.71
N ILE A 302 -16.89 -8.24 0.21
CA ILE A 302 -17.79 -7.12 0.55
C ILE A 302 -17.94 -6.16 -0.63
N ASP A 303 -16.85 -5.84 -1.32
CA ASP A 303 -16.84 -4.93 -2.46
C ASP A 303 -17.63 -5.49 -3.65
N LEU A 304 -17.58 -6.81 -3.87
CA LEU A 304 -18.43 -7.52 -4.83
C LEU A 304 -19.91 -7.54 -4.41
N ALA A 305 -20.20 -7.78 -3.13
CA ALA A 305 -21.58 -7.77 -2.63
C ALA A 305 -22.25 -6.40 -2.74
N ARG A 306 -21.46 -5.31 -2.85
CA ARG A 306 -21.95 -3.95 -3.11
C ARG A 306 -21.59 -3.41 -4.49
N LEU A 307 -21.26 -4.27 -5.46
CA LEU A 307 -20.72 -3.89 -6.76
C LEU A 307 -21.57 -2.83 -7.50
N ASP A 308 -22.89 -2.95 -7.39
CA ASP A 308 -23.87 -2.07 -8.03
C ASP A 308 -24.28 -0.86 -7.16
N SER A 309 -23.77 -0.76 -5.93
CA SER A 309 -23.97 0.41 -5.08
C SER A 309 -22.99 1.53 -5.45
N PRO A 310 -23.34 2.81 -5.22
CA PRO A 310 -22.38 3.89 -5.34
C PRO A 310 -21.12 3.61 -4.50
N LYS A 311 -19.95 3.94 -5.06
CA LYS A 311 -18.64 3.68 -4.44
C LYS A 311 -18.55 4.26 -3.03
N ASP A 312 -19.13 5.46 -2.84
CA ASP A 312 -19.12 6.22 -1.60
C ASP A 312 -20.37 6.02 -0.72
N GLU A 313 -21.27 5.10 -1.08
CA GLU A 313 -22.47 4.80 -0.28
C GLU A 313 -22.06 4.38 1.16
N PRO A 314 -22.40 5.18 2.19
CA PRO A 314 -22.00 4.88 3.56
C PRO A 314 -22.80 3.74 4.18
N HIS A 315 -24.00 3.43 3.67
CA HIS A 315 -24.88 2.41 4.23
C HIS A 315 -25.30 1.42 3.12
N PRO A 316 -24.37 0.58 2.63
CA PRO A 316 -24.68 -0.39 1.58
C PRO A 316 -25.81 -1.32 2.05
N LYS A 317 -26.85 -1.45 1.23
CA LYS A 317 -27.99 -2.33 1.49
C LYS A 317 -27.76 -3.69 0.83
N GLY A 318 -28.39 -4.74 1.37
CA GLY A 318 -28.39 -6.07 0.76
C GLY A 318 -27.11 -6.89 0.95
N LEU A 319 -26.19 -6.46 1.82
CA LEU A 319 -25.02 -7.28 2.17
C LEU A 319 -25.45 -8.56 2.91
N PRO A 320 -24.92 -9.75 2.55
CA PRO A 320 -25.25 -11.00 3.24
C PRO A 320 -24.94 -10.96 4.74
N ALA A 321 -25.88 -11.39 5.58
CA ALA A 321 -25.71 -11.37 7.04
C ALA A 321 -24.49 -12.18 7.51
N ALA A 322 -24.23 -13.34 6.89
CA ALA A 322 -23.05 -14.15 7.17
C ALA A 322 -21.73 -13.38 6.90
N LEU A 323 -21.69 -12.60 5.81
CA LEU A 323 -20.50 -11.81 5.46
C LEU A 323 -20.26 -10.68 6.46
N LEU A 324 -21.33 -10.06 6.98
CA LEU A 324 -21.23 -9.07 8.05
C LEU A 324 -20.78 -9.71 9.38
N THR A 325 -21.22 -10.93 9.68
CA THR A 325 -20.74 -11.69 10.85
C THR A 325 -19.26 -12.01 10.72
N ASP A 326 -18.82 -12.53 9.57
CA ASP A 326 -17.40 -12.77 9.27
C ASP A 326 -16.57 -11.50 9.52
N ALA A 327 -16.97 -10.37 8.93
CA ALA A 327 -16.26 -9.09 9.08
C ALA A 327 -16.07 -8.69 10.55
N ARG A 328 -17.12 -8.81 11.38
CA ARG A 328 -17.03 -8.50 12.83
C ARG A 328 -16.10 -9.45 13.56
N GLU A 329 -16.25 -10.75 13.33
CA GLU A 329 -15.49 -11.78 14.03
C GLU A 329 -14.00 -11.71 13.69
N GLN A 330 -13.65 -11.58 12.40
CA GLN A 330 -12.26 -11.51 11.97
C GLN A 330 -11.59 -10.23 12.47
N ALA A 331 -12.28 -9.08 12.41
CA ALA A 331 -11.76 -7.81 12.91
C ALA A 331 -11.53 -7.85 14.44
N SER A 332 -12.49 -8.37 15.20
CA SER A 332 -12.37 -8.53 16.66
C SER A 332 -11.26 -9.50 17.04
N ARG A 333 -11.18 -10.65 16.36
CA ARG A 333 -10.11 -11.64 16.55
C ARG A 333 -8.74 -11.03 16.29
N ALA A 334 -8.56 -10.36 15.15
CA ALA A 334 -7.30 -9.74 14.79
C ALA A 334 -6.84 -8.71 15.83
N ASN A 335 -7.74 -7.88 16.35
CA ASN A 335 -7.39 -6.90 17.39
C ASN A 335 -6.86 -7.55 18.68
N ARG A 336 -7.43 -8.70 19.06
CA ARG A 336 -7.08 -9.44 20.28
C ARG A 336 -5.79 -10.22 20.15
N GLU A 337 -5.58 -10.92 19.03
CA GLU A 337 -4.49 -11.91 18.89
C GLU A 337 -3.14 -11.32 18.44
N ILE A 338 -3.13 -10.17 17.77
CA ILE A 338 -1.89 -9.64 17.21
C ILE A 338 -1.00 -9.06 18.31
N THR A 339 0.24 -9.52 18.39
CA THR A 339 1.22 -8.99 19.36
C THR A 339 2.30 -8.14 18.69
N ASP A 340 2.64 -8.42 17.43
CA ASP A 340 3.61 -7.65 16.66
C ASP A 340 3.08 -6.26 16.32
N GLY A 341 3.91 -5.23 16.54
CA GLY A 341 3.52 -3.84 16.34
C GLY A 341 3.28 -3.47 14.87
N TYR A 342 4.07 -4.05 13.96
CA TYR A 342 3.93 -3.81 12.52
C TYR A 342 2.68 -4.51 11.96
N GLU A 343 2.48 -5.78 12.30
CA GLU A 343 1.27 -6.52 11.94
C GLU A 343 0.03 -5.79 12.48
N ARG A 344 0.08 -5.29 13.72
CA ARG A 344 -1.03 -4.56 14.33
C ARG A 344 -1.38 -3.31 13.53
N GLN A 345 -0.39 -2.51 13.15
CA GLN A 345 -0.63 -1.29 12.37
C GLN A 345 -1.26 -1.60 11.00
N ALA A 346 -0.80 -2.66 10.33
CA ALA A 346 -1.36 -3.07 9.05
C ALA A 346 -2.80 -3.60 9.20
N VAL A 347 -2.99 -4.58 10.09
CA VAL A 347 -4.22 -5.35 10.18
C VAL A 347 -5.36 -4.58 10.84
N VAL A 348 -5.12 -3.82 11.91
CA VAL A 348 -6.19 -3.00 12.54
C VAL A 348 -6.73 -1.98 11.55
N THR A 349 -5.83 -1.36 10.78
CA THR A 349 -6.19 -0.39 9.75
C THR A 349 -7.06 -1.02 8.66
N GLN A 350 -6.66 -2.21 8.18
CA GLN A 350 -7.40 -2.95 7.15
C GLN A 350 -8.76 -3.42 7.67
N ALA A 351 -8.81 -3.97 8.89
CA ALA A 351 -10.04 -4.42 9.53
C ALA A 351 -11.03 -3.27 9.78
N ALA A 352 -10.55 -2.10 10.21
CA ALA A 352 -11.41 -0.94 10.39
C ALA A 352 -11.97 -0.41 9.04
N HIS A 353 -11.15 -0.41 8.00
CA HIS A 353 -11.59 -0.05 6.64
C HIS A 353 -12.64 -1.02 6.11
N LEU A 354 -12.39 -2.33 6.23
CA LEU A 354 -13.32 -3.41 5.90
C LEU A 354 -14.69 -3.22 6.58
N LEU A 355 -14.70 -2.97 7.90
CA LEU A 355 -15.93 -2.72 8.65
C LEU A 355 -16.68 -1.50 8.11
N GLY A 356 -15.99 -0.41 7.80
CA GLY A 356 -16.59 0.77 7.17
C GLY A 356 -17.16 0.47 5.77
N ARG A 357 -16.46 -0.29 4.94
CA ARG A 357 -16.95 -0.75 3.63
C ARG A 357 -18.23 -1.59 3.75
N ALA A 358 -18.40 -2.29 4.86
CA ALA A 358 -19.58 -3.07 5.20
C ALA A 358 -20.72 -2.27 5.87
N GLY A 359 -20.53 -0.96 6.10
CA GLY A 359 -21.48 -0.12 6.84
C GLY A 359 -21.47 -0.33 8.37
N LEU A 360 -20.50 -1.10 8.90
CA LEU A 360 -20.32 -1.44 10.32
C LEU A 360 -19.50 -0.36 11.04
N TRP A 361 -20.00 0.88 11.00
CA TRP A 361 -19.27 2.05 11.46
C TRP A 361 -18.99 2.05 12.96
N LYS A 362 -19.92 1.54 13.77
CA LYS A 362 -19.76 1.47 15.22
C LYS A 362 -18.58 0.56 15.58
N GLU A 363 -18.54 -0.63 14.99
CA GLU A 363 -17.49 -1.61 15.19
C GLU A 363 -16.13 -1.10 14.67
N SER A 364 -16.13 -0.39 13.53
CA SER A 364 -14.92 0.27 13.00
C SER A 364 -14.38 1.31 13.99
N ASP A 365 -15.25 2.19 14.52
CA ASP A 365 -14.87 3.22 15.47
C ASP A 365 -14.38 2.64 16.81
N GLU A 366 -15.04 1.61 17.33
CA GLU A 366 -14.64 0.91 18.55
C GLU A 366 -13.28 0.23 18.39
N LEU A 367 -13.07 -0.45 17.27
CA LEU A 367 -11.78 -1.06 16.92
C LEU A 367 -10.67 -0.01 16.90
N LEU A 368 -10.83 1.07 16.14
CA LEU A 368 -9.83 2.12 16.01
C LEU A 368 -9.51 2.78 17.35
N LYS A 369 -10.53 3.16 18.13
CA LYS A 369 -10.36 3.76 19.47
C LYS A 369 -9.61 2.83 20.42
N SER A 370 -9.95 1.54 20.43
CA SER A 370 -9.27 0.54 21.28
C SER A 370 -7.80 0.29 20.90
N ALA A 371 -7.43 0.64 19.67
CA ALA A 371 -6.08 0.43 19.16
C ALA A 371 -5.16 1.66 19.31
N LEU A 372 -5.71 2.85 19.58
CA LEU A 372 -4.94 4.11 19.65
C LEU A 372 -3.74 4.01 20.59
N ALA A 373 -3.92 3.51 21.81
CA ALA A 373 -2.87 3.44 22.82
C ALA A 373 -1.74 2.43 22.48
N ARG A 374 -2.00 1.49 21.56
CA ARG A 374 -1.04 0.44 21.16
C ARG A 374 -0.45 0.69 19.77
N SER A 375 -0.91 1.71 19.06
CA SER A 375 -0.38 2.07 17.74
C SER A 375 0.87 2.93 17.90
N HIS A 376 1.92 2.61 17.16
CA HIS A 376 3.10 3.48 17.04
C HIS A 376 2.86 4.68 16.11
N SER A 377 1.68 4.78 15.49
CA SER A 377 1.29 5.89 14.61
C SER A 377 -0.20 6.21 14.75
N PRO A 378 -0.63 6.61 15.97
CA PRO A 378 -2.05 6.75 16.31
C PRO A 378 -2.77 7.82 15.48
N TYR A 379 -2.04 8.83 14.97
CA TYR A 379 -2.58 9.85 14.07
C TYR A 379 -3.15 9.27 12.75
N TYR A 380 -2.67 8.10 12.32
CA TYR A 380 -3.26 7.42 11.16
C TYR A 380 -4.66 6.91 11.48
N LEU A 381 -4.83 6.27 12.63
CA LEU A 381 -6.12 5.75 13.11
C LEU A 381 -7.10 6.90 13.42
N MET A 382 -6.60 8.01 13.97
CA MET A 382 -7.40 9.22 14.19
C MET A 382 -7.92 9.81 12.88
N SER A 383 -7.10 9.82 11.82
CA SER A 383 -7.55 10.27 10.49
C SER A 383 -8.65 9.36 9.93
N GLN A 384 -8.55 8.04 10.14
CA GLN A 384 -9.64 7.11 9.79
C GLN A 384 -10.91 7.37 10.61
N LEU A 385 -10.80 7.63 11.92
CA LEU A 385 -11.95 8.03 12.76
C LEU A 385 -12.62 9.32 12.24
N GLY A 386 -11.83 10.30 11.79
CA GLY A 386 -12.35 11.50 11.14
C GLY A 386 -13.11 11.19 9.85
N GLY A 387 -12.57 10.30 9.03
CA GLY A 387 -13.23 9.82 7.81
C GLY A 387 -14.54 9.06 8.09
N ASN A 388 -14.54 8.19 9.10
CA ASN A 388 -15.73 7.46 9.54
C ASN A 388 -16.82 8.42 10.03
N ALA A 389 -16.46 9.39 10.89
CA ALA A 389 -17.39 10.39 11.39
C ALA A 389 -17.97 11.24 10.26
N LYS A 390 -17.14 11.66 9.30
CA LYS A 390 -17.57 12.41 8.11
C LYS A 390 -18.58 11.63 7.27
N LYS A 391 -18.31 10.35 6.95
CA LYS A 391 -19.22 9.50 6.17
C LYS A 391 -20.57 9.26 6.87
N GLN A 392 -20.59 9.32 8.20
CA GLN A 392 -21.80 9.23 9.02
C GLN A 392 -22.50 10.58 9.25
N GLY A 393 -22.04 11.67 8.63
CA GLY A 393 -22.60 13.02 8.82
C GLY A 393 -22.29 13.65 10.19
N LYS A 394 -21.41 13.05 11.00
CA LYS A 394 -21.02 13.53 12.34
C LYS A 394 -19.97 14.64 12.22
N LYS A 395 -20.38 15.83 11.78
CA LYS A 395 -19.49 16.95 11.43
C LYS A 395 -18.51 17.33 12.55
N ALA A 396 -19.01 17.54 13.77
CA ALA A 396 -18.18 17.96 14.90
C ALA A 396 -17.11 16.91 15.27
N ASP A 397 -17.48 15.63 15.28
CA ASP A 397 -16.55 14.53 15.51
C ASP A 397 -15.52 14.41 14.39
N ALA A 398 -15.93 14.60 13.13
CA ALA A 398 -15.01 14.56 12.00
C ALA A 398 -13.93 15.65 12.14
N LEU A 399 -14.34 16.89 12.42
CA LEU A 399 -13.40 18.00 12.61
C LEU A 399 -12.47 17.78 13.81
N ARG A 400 -13.00 17.29 14.93
CA ARG A 400 -12.18 16.98 16.13
C ARG A 400 -11.13 15.90 15.81
N TRP A 401 -11.52 14.80 15.18
CA TRP A 401 -10.60 13.72 14.88
C TRP A 401 -9.54 14.11 13.84
N TYR A 402 -9.92 14.85 12.80
CA TYR A 402 -8.95 15.36 11.82
C TYR A 402 -7.97 16.35 12.45
N GLU A 403 -8.42 17.21 13.37
CA GLU A 403 -7.55 18.11 14.12
C GLU A 403 -6.60 17.34 15.02
N GLU A 404 -7.09 16.38 15.82
CA GLU A 404 -6.24 15.53 16.67
C GLU A 404 -5.20 14.77 15.83
N ALA A 405 -5.61 14.23 14.68
CA ALA A 405 -4.73 13.54 13.75
C ALA A 405 -3.65 14.49 13.21
N PHE A 406 -4.00 15.72 12.84
CA PHE A 406 -3.02 16.71 12.39
C PHE A 406 -2.06 17.10 13.51
N ILE A 407 -2.57 17.45 14.70
CA ILE A 407 -1.75 17.85 15.85
C ILE A 407 -0.73 16.77 16.21
N LYS A 408 -1.15 15.50 16.24
CA LYS A 408 -0.31 14.35 16.62
C LYS A 408 0.47 13.74 15.46
N SER A 409 0.28 14.21 14.23
CA SER A 409 1.05 13.71 13.09
C SER A 409 2.52 14.11 13.19
N GLU A 410 3.40 13.25 12.72
CA GLU A 410 4.86 13.37 12.81
C GLU A 410 5.50 13.20 11.43
N GLY A 411 6.60 13.92 11.17
CA GLY A 411 7.31 13.91 9.89
C GLY A 411 6.78 14.97 8.91
N PRO A 412 7.63 15.76 8.24
CA PRO A 412 7.18 16.96 7.53
C PRO A 412 6.15 16.71 6.42
N ALA A 413 6.34 15.65 5.63
CA ALA A 413 5.40 15.33 4.55
C ALA A 413 4.03 14.87 5.11
N THR A 414 4.02 14.12 6.20
CA THR A 414 2.79 13.72 6.92
C THR A 414 2.10 14.92 7.58
N ARG A 415 2.85 15.84 8.20
CA ARG A 415 2.27 17.09 8.73
C ARG A 415 1.48 17.84 7.65
N LEU A 416 2.08 17.99 6.46
CA LEU A 416 1.44 18.67 5.33
C LEU A 416 0.21 17.90 4.81
N GLN A 417 0.29 16.57 4.69
CA GLN A 417 -0.81 15.75 4.19
C GLN A 417 -2.00 15.72 5.17
N TRP A 418 -1.75 15.51 6.47
CA TRP A 418 -2.81 15.47 7.49
C TRP A 418 -3.42 16.84 7.72
N GLY A 419 -2.60 17.90 7.79
CA GLY A 419 -3.12 19.26 7.91
C GLY A 419 -3.92 19.68 6.67
N SER A 420 -3.51 19.27 5.45
CA SER A 420 -4.31 19.47 4.23
C SER A 420 -5.65 18.73 4.30
N GLY A 421 -5.68 17.52 4.86
CA GLY A 421 -6.92 16.77 5.12
C GLY A 421 -7.83 17.48 6.12
N TYR A 422 -7.28 18.01 7.20
CA TYR A 422 -8.01 18.81 8.19
C TYR A 422 -8.55 20.11 7.61
N LEU A 423 -7.75 20.85 6.85
CA LEU A 423 -8.19 22.07 6.16
C LEU A 423 -9.33 21.77 5.18
N ALA A 424 -9.24 20.68 4.43
CA ALA A 424 -10.32 20.26 3.55
C ALA A 424 -11.61 19.98 4.32
N ALA A 425 -11.51 19.31 5.47
CA ALA A 425 -12.66 19.07 6.33
C ALA A 425 -13.25 20.37 6.89
N LEU A 426 -12.42 21.34 7.29
CA LEU A 426 -12.89 22.65 7.74
C LEU A 426 -13.64 23.40 6.65
N VAL A 427 -13.05 23.52 5.46
CA VAL A 427 -13.67 24.22 4.31
C VAL A 427 -15.00 23.58 3.92
N GLU A 428 -15.12 22.25 4.02
CA GLU A 428 -16.34 21.54 3.66
C GLU A 428 -17.42 21.56 4.76
N LEU A 429 -17.02 21.35 6.01
CA LEU A 429 -17.96 21.08 7.12
C LEU A 429 -18.25 22.31 7.97
N ALA A 430 -17.40 23.33 7.93
CA ALA A 430 -17.52 24.60 8.66
C ALA A 430 -16.92 25.79 7.85
N PRO A 431 -17.37 26.04 6.60
CA PRO A 431 -16.83 27.10 5.73
C PRO A 431 -16.92 28.52 6.31
N GLU A 432 -17.81 28.74 7.28
CA GLU A 432 -18.01 29.99 8.00
C GLU A 432 -16.93 30.26 9.05
N ASP A 433 -16.22 29.23 9.53
CA ASP A 433 -15.19 29.35 10.57
C ASP A 433 -13.86 29.87 9.99
N THR A 434 -13.89 31.15 9.63
CA THR A 434 -12.78 31.84 8.96
C THR A 434 -11.50 31.81 9.78
N ALA A 435 -11.61 32.02 11.10
CA ALA A 435 -10.45 32.02 11.98
C ALA A 435 -9.75 30.66 12.02
N ARG A 436 -10.51 29.55 12.10
CA ARG A 436 -9.94 28.21 12.16
C ARG A 436 -9.36 27.76 10.82
N ILE A 437 -10.02 28.09 9.71
CA ILE A 437 -9.50 27.81 8.35
C ILE A 437 -8.19 28.58 8.12
N GLU A 438 -8.17 29.88 8.42
CA GLU A 438 -6.97 30.71 8.26
C GLU A 438 -5.82 30.20 9.12
N LYS A 439 -6.08 29.87 10.39
CA LYS A 439 -5.07 29.31 11.30
C LYS A 439 -4.49 28.00 10.78
N ALA A 440 -5.34 27.07 10.31
CA ALA A 440 -4.88 25.78 9.80
C ALA A 440 -4.02 25.94 8.53
N ALA A 441 -4.41 26.83 7.61
CA ALA A 441 -3.63 27.13 6.41
C ALA A 441 -2.29 27.81 6.73
N ALA A 442 -2.29 28.80 7.65
CA ALA A 442 -1.07 29.47 8.10
C ALA A 442 -0.08 28.50 8.74
N GLN A 443 -0.59 27.55 9.54
CA GLN A 443 0.22 26.49 10.13
C GLN A 443 0.84 25.59 9.06
N LEU A 444 0.10 25.20 8.02
CA LEU A 444 0.63 24.40 6.91
C LEU A 444 1.79 25.08 6.18
N PHE A 445 1.71 26.39 5.94
CA PHE A 445 2.81 27.14 5.34
C PHE A 445 4.02 27.24 6.27
N ALA A 446 3.80 27.36 7.59
CA ALA A 446 4.88 27.29 8.56
C ALA A 446 5.54 25.89 8.63
N GLU A 447 4.80 24.81 8.44
CA GLU A 447 5.40 23.47 8.31
C GLU A 447 6.18 23.32 7.00
N ALA A 448 5.68 23.88 5.90
CA ALA A 448 6.37 23.86 4.61
C ALA A 448 7.71 24.62 4.66
N GLU A 449 7.78 25.73 5.39
CA GLU A 449 9.03 26.49 5.55
C GLU A 449 10.15 25.67 6.23
N LYS A 450 9.79 24.73 7.13
CA LYS A 450 10.76 23.93 7.90
C LYS A 450 11.36 22.76 7.13
N ASP A 451 10.77 22.38 5.99
CA ASP A 451 11.18 21.19 5.25
C ASP A 451 11.78 21.54 3.89
N PRO A 452 13.06 21.23 3.64
CA PRO A 452 13.67 21.45 2.32
C PRO A 452 12.98 20.63 1.22
N GLY A 453 12.25 19.56 1.57
CA GLY A 453 11.45 18.74 0.65
C GLY A 453 9.99 19.19 0.46
N ALA A 454 9.54 20.29 1.09
CA ALA A 454 8.12 20.67 1.14
C ALA A 454 7.48 20.88 -0.24
N PHE A 455 8.28 21.29 -1.22
CA PHE A 455 7.82 21.54 -2.58
C PHE A 455 8.10 20.37 -3.52
N TYR A 456 8.21 19.15 -2.99
CA TYR A 456 8.38 17.92 -3.76
C TYR A 456 7.30 16.87 -3.48
N GLU A 457 7.00 16.09 -4.51
CA GLU A 457 6.13 14.91 -4.48
C GLU A 457 4.89 15.04 -3.59
N ARG A 458 4.79 14.26 -2.51
CA ARG A 458 3.60 14.20 -1.64
C ARG A 458 3.37 15.52 -0.90
N SER A 459 4.44 16.19 -0.48
CA SER A 459 4.37 17.49 0.17
C SER A 459 3.84 18.55 -0.80
N GLU A 460 4.36 18.58 -2.03
CA GLU A 460 3.90 19.50 -3.09
C GLU A 460 2.43 19.28 -3.43
N ARG A 461 2.00 18.01 -3.56
CA ARG A 461 0.59 17.67 -3.81
C ARG A 461 -0.33 18.17 -2.70
N SER A 462 0.11 18.04 -1.44
CA SER A 462 -0.66 18.52 -0.28
C SER A 462 -0.79 20.04 -0.31
N LEU A 463 0.29 20.77 -0.60
CA LEU A 463 0.26 22.23 -0.73
C LEU A 463 -0.57 22.71 -1.94
N LYS A 464 -0.52 22.01 -3.08
CA LYS A 464 -1.40 22.28 -4.23
C LYS A 464 -2.88 22.13 -3.87
N ARG A 465 -3.22 21.10 -3.08
CA ARG A 465 -4.58 20.91 -2.56
C ARG A 465 -4.98 22.06 -1.64
N VAL A 466 -4.10 22.51 -0.74
CA VAL A 466 -4.34 23.67 0.13
C VAL A 466 -4.65 24.92 -0.70
N ALA A 467 -3.81 25.25 -1.68
CA ALA A 467 -4.02 26.42 -2.54
C ALA A 467 -5.37 26.35 -3.29
N THR A 468 -5.72 25.17 -3.81
CA THR A 468 -7.01 24.94 -4.50
C THR A 468 -8.20 25.13 -3.57
N LEU A 469 -8.12 24.63 -2.33
CA LEU A 469 -9.19 24.79 -1.33
C LEU A 469 -9.38 26.26 -0.95
N LEU A 470 -8.29 27.00 -0.74
CA LEU A 470 -8.35 28.42 -0.39
C LEU A 470 -8.93 29.27 -1.53
N ALA A 471 -8.57 28.98 -2.79
CA ALA A 471 -9.17 29.64 -3.95
C ALA A 471 -10.69 29.44 -4.02
N GLY A 472 -11.14 28.19 -3.81
CA GLY A 472 -12.56 27.86 -3.80
C GLY A 472 -13.32 28.47 -2.62
N TRP A 473 -12.66 28.63 -1.47
CA TRP A 473 -13.25 29.15 -0.24
C TRP A 473 -13.31 30.69 -0.17
N GLY A 474 -12.36 31.40 -0.77
CA GLY A 474 -12.16 32.85 -0.69
C GLY A 474 -13.21 33.74 -1.37
N GLN A 475 -14.50 33.39 -1.33
CA GLN A 475 -15.55 34.01 -2.14
C GLN A 475 -16.21 35.22 -1.48
N SER A 476 -16.28 35.27 -0.14
CA SER A 476 -16.78 36.46 0.58
C SER A 476 -15.67 37.47 0.89
N PRO A 477 -15.98 38.76 1.12
CA PRO A 477 -14.96 39.77 1.45
C PRO A 477 -14.07 39.39 2.64
N THR A 478 -14.64 38.80 3.69
CA THR A 478 -13.91 38.36 4.89
C THR A 478 -12.95 37.21 4.57
N GLN A 479 -13.40 36.23 3.79
CA GLN A 479 -12.59 35.08 3.39
C GLN A 479 -11.49 35.51 2.42
N ALA A 480 -11.79 36.39 1.46
CA ALA A 480 -10.82 36.96 0.53
C ALA A 480 -9.70 37.72 1.27
N ALA A 481 -10.04 38.47 2.32
CA ALA A 481 -9.04 39.14 3.16
C ALA A 481 -8.13 38.14 3.90
N ALA A 482 -8.67 37.03 4.41
CA ALA A 482 -7.88 35.97 5.02
C ALA A 482 -6.95 35.28 4.00
N VAL A 483 -7.47 34.94 2.81
CA VAL A 483 -6.67 34.38 1.71
C VAL A 483 -5.56 35.34 1.29
N GLY A 484 -5.82 36.66 1.26
CA GLY A 484 -4.80 37.67 0.99
C GLY A 484 -3.63 37.63 1.97
N ARG A 485 -3.89 37.53 3.28
CA ARG A 485 -2.83 37.39 4.30
C ARG A 485 -2.05 36.09 4.15
N LEU A 486 -2.75 34.99 3.86
CA LEU A 486 -2.15 33.68 3.61
C LEU A 486 -1.24 33.68 2.37
N LYS A 487 -1.62 34.40 1.31
CA LYS A 487 -0.78 34.59 0.12
C LYS A 487 0.51 35.32 0.48
N THR A 488 0.43 36.43 1.22
CA THR A 488 1.61 37.17 1.69
C THR A 488 2.55 36.29 2.53
N GLN A 489 2.01 35.45 3.41
CA GLN A 489 2.82 34.49 4.16
C GLN A 489 3.52 33.49 3.24
N LEU A 490 2.80 32.92 2.28
CA LEU A 490 3.35 31.96 1.32
C LEU A 490 4.41 32.59 0.42
N ASP A 491 4.23 33.84 -0.01
CA ASP A 491 5.25 34.62 -0.73
C ASP A 491 6.56 34.70 0.08
N GLY A 492 6.45 34.96 1.39
CA GLY A 492 7.59 34.95 2.31
C GLY A 492 8.29 33.59 2.39
N VAL A 493 7.52 32.49 2.42
CA VAL A 493 8.07 31.12 2.38
C VAL A 493 8.80 30.88 1.05
N CYS A 494 8.18 31.23 -0.08
CA CYS A 494 8.80 31.07 -1.40
C CYS A 494 10.08 31.91 -1.54
N GLY A 495 10.13 33.10 -0.94
CA GLY A 495 11.30 33.98 -0.96
C GLY A 495 12.52 33.41 -0.23
N LYS A 496 12.31 32.55 0.77
CA LYS A 496 13.37 31.89 1.54
C LYS A 496 13.95 30.65 0.86
N LEU A 497 13.34 30.16 -0.22
CA LEU A 497 13.83 28.99 -0.95
C LEU A 497 15.19 29.27 -1.60
N ASP A 498 16.06 28.25 -1.57
CA ASP A 498 17.35 28.27 -2.26
C ASP A 498 17.18 28.64 -3.74
N ALA A 499 17.95 29.63 -4.20
CA ALA A 499 17.91 30.10 -5.57
C ALA A 499 18.33 29.05 -6.60
N SER A 500 19.17 28.09 -6.21
CA SER A 500 19.57 26.98 -7.06
C SER A 500 18.47 25.91 -7.22
N ASP A 501 17.53 25.81 -6.27
CA ASP A 501 16.40 24.87 -6.32
C ASP A 501 15.25 25.45 -7.16
N THR A 502 15.50 25.58 -8.46
CA THR A 502 14.56 26.13 -9.45
C THR A 502 13.22 25.39 -9.45
N LYS A 503 13.23 24.08 -9.22
CA LYS A 503 12.03 23.24 -9.13
C LYS A 503 11.18 23.63 -7.93
N ALA A 504 11.76 23.70 -6.73
CA ALA A 504 11.02 24.10 -5.53
C ALA A 504 10.43 25.50 -5.68
N LYS A 505 11.21 26.45 -6.22
CA LYS A 505 10.73 27.81 -6.49
C LYS A 505 9.55 27.83 -7.45
N ALA A 506 9.65 27.15 -8.58
CA ALA A 506 8.56 27.07 -9.56
C ALA A 506 7.30 26.43 -8.95
N ALA A 507 7.47 25.37 -8.16
CA ALA A 507 6.37 24.72 -7.46
C ALA A 507 5.69 25.65 -6.45
N CYS A 508 6.47 26.36 -5.62
CA CYS A 508 5.96 27.32 -4.62
C CYS A 508 5.23 28.49 -5.27
N GLN A 509 5.85 29.13 -6.27
CA GLN A 509 5.25 30.23 -7.04
C GLN A 509 3.97 29.80 -7.78
N GLY A 510 3.92 28.55 -8.23
CA GLY A 510 2.73 27.97 -8.85
C GLY A 510 1.53 27.85 -7.90
N LEU A 511 1.75 27.79 -6.58
CA LEU A 511 0.68 27.79 -5.59
C LEU A 511 0.01 29.17 -5.48
N ILE A 512 0.82 30.23 -5.49
CA ILE A 512 0.36 31.63 -5.40
C ILE A 512 -0.52 32.01 -6.59
N LYS A 513 -0.18 31.53 -7.80
CA LYS A 513 -0.94 31.81 -9.03
C LYS A 513 -2.27 31.05 -9.11
N LYS A 514 -2.44 29.97 -8.35
CA LYS A 514 -3.65 29.13 -8.34
C LYS A 514 -4.57 29.38 -7.14
N GLY A 515 -4.04 29.97 -6.06
CA GLY A 515 -4.80 30.55 -4.96
C GLY A 515 -5.34 31.91 -5.35
#